data_AF-A0A2S9HAW9-F1
#
_entry.id   AF-A0A2S9HAW9-F1
#
_cell.length_a   1.000
_cell.length_b   1.000
_cell.length_c   1.000
_cell.angle_alpha   90.00
_cell.angle_beta   90.00
_cell.angle_gamma   90.00
#
_symmetry.space_group_name_H-M   'P 1'
#
loop_
_entity.id
_entity.type
_entity.pdbx_description
1 polymer ?
#
loop_
_entity_poly.entity_id
_entity_poly.type
_entity_poly.pdbx_seq_one_letter_code
_entity_poly.pdbx_strand_id
1 'polypeptide(L)' 'MPILDEQKLDLINDIVCCAIAENKQVSISYQKQNKAYLEVGYIHYYDMICNELRFRNQHDNVLYIKIYHVTDIKYI' A
#
# COMPACT_ATOMS: atom_id res chain seq x y z
N MET A 1 8.85 9.79 12.62
CA MET A 1 9.05 8.44 12.06
C MET A 1 7.83 7.63 12.48
N PRO A 2 6.92 7.24 11.58
CA PRO A 2 5.86 6.32 11.96
C PRO A 2 6.54 4.99 12.29
N ILE A 3 6.47 4.58 13.55
CA ILE A 3 6.89 3.24 13.96
C ILE A 3 5.73 2.34 13.55
N LEU A 4 5.89 1.62 12.45
CA LEU A 4 4.99 0.53 12.10
C LEU A 4 5.34 -0.63 13.05
N ASP A 5 4.46 -0.95 14.00
CA ASP A 5 4.63 -2.16 14.81
C ASP A 5 4.31 -3.41 13.97
N GLU A 6 4.79 -4.57 14.42
CA GLU A 6 4.63 -5.84 13.71
C GLU A 6 3.15 -6.19 13.47
N GLN A 7 2.28 -5.90 14.44
CA GLN A 7 0.84 -6.16 14.34
C GLN A 7 0.20 -5.38 13.19
N LYS A 8 0.58 -4.10 13.03
CA LYS A 8 0.08 -3.27 11.94
C LYS A 8 0.65 -3.70 10.59
N LEU A 9 1.89 -4.18 10.55
CA LEU A 9 2.48 -4.73 9.33
C LEU A 9 1.74 -5.99 8.87
N ASP A 10 1.42 -6.89 9.81
CA ASP A 10 0.67 -8.12 9.52
C ASP A 10 -0.72 -7.80 8.95
N LEU A 11 -1.44 -6.85 9.56
CA LEU A 11 -2.74 -6.41 9.06
C LEU A 11 -2.63 -5.83 7.64
N ILE A 12 -1.61 -5.01 7.37
CA ILE A 12 -1.38 -4.45 6.04
C ILE A 12 -1.07 -5.58 5.03
N ASN A 13 -0.23 -6.54 5.41
CA ASN A 13 0.13 -7.68 4.55
C ASN A 13 -1.11 -8.50 4.19
N ASP A 14 -2.00 -8.77 5.15
CA ASP A 14 -3.25 -9.49 4.90
C ASP A 14 -4.14 -8.75 3.90
N ILE A 15 -4.34 -7.44 4.11
CA ILE A 15 -5.13 -6.59 3.20
C ILE A 15 -4.51 -6.57 1.80
N VAL A 16 -3.18 -6.43 1.69
CA VAL A 16 -2.46 -6.43 0.42
C VAL A 16 -2.66 -7.75 -0.32
N CYS A 17 -2.47 -8.88 0.36
CA CYS A 17 -2.64 -10.21 -0.23
C CYS A 17 -4.06 -10.43 -0.76
N CYS A 18 -5.07 -10.11 0.05
CA CYS A 18 -6.48 -10.20 -0.37
C CYS A 18 -6.79 -9.27 -1.53
N ALA A 19 -6.33 -8.01 -1.48
CA ALA A 19 -6.57 -7.04 -2.55
C ALA A 19 -5.97 -7.49 -3.89
N ILE A 20 -4.76 -8.07 -3.87
CA ILE A 20 -4.12 -8.64 -5.07
C ILE A 20 -4.92 -9.86 -5.56
N ALA A 21 -5.21 -10.82 -4.68
CA ALA A 21 -5.85 -12.09 -5.05
C ALA A 21 -7.25 -11.88 -5.63
N GLU A 22 -8.00 -10.92 -5.11
CA GLU A 22 -9.37 -10.61 -5.54
C GLU A 22 -9.42 -9.47 -6.56
N ASN A 23 -8.27 -8.90 -6.95
CA ASN A 23 -8.17 -7.70 -7.80
C ASN A 23 -9.09 -6.57 -7.31
N LYS A 24 -9.12 -6.35 -5.99
CA LYS A 24 -9.97 -5.33 -5.34
C LYS A 24 -9.31 -3.97 -5.40
N GLN A 25 -10.12 -2.96 -5.69
CA GLN A 25 -9.68 -1.57 -5.61
C GLN A 25 -9.51 -1.18 -4.14
N VAL A 26 -8.45 -0.44 -3.85
CA VAL A 26 -8.16 0.07 -2.51
C VAL A 26 -7.76 1.53 -2.57
N SER A 27 -7.92 2.22 -1.44
CA SER A 27 -7.24 3.48 -1.15
C SER A 27 -6.01 3.21 -0.29
N ILE A 28 -4.84 3.75 -0.69
CA ILE A 28 -3.60 3.69 0.08
C ILE A 28 -3.26 5.08 0.58
N SER A 29 -3.09 5.22 1.89
CA SER A 29 -2.53 6.40 2.54
C SER A 29 -1.06 6.16 2.89
N TYR A 30 -0.17 7.07 2.53
CA TYR A 30 1.25 6.95 2.85
C TYR A 30 1.94 8.31 3.07
N GLN A 31 3.07 8.30 3.78
CA GLN A 31 3.89 9.49 4.03
C GLN A 31 5.22 9.43 3.28
N LYS A 32 5.56 10.48 2.54
CA LYS A 32 6.84 10.62 1.84
C LYS A 32 7.33 12.06 1.91
N GLN A 33 8.58 12.27 2.33
CA GLN A 33 9.19 13.61 2.43
C GLN A 33 8.32 14.62 3.22
N ASN A 34 7.83 14.21 4.39
CA ASN A 34 6.94 15.00 5.26
C ASN A 34 5.61 15.43 4.62
N LYS A 35 5.18 14.79 3.54
CA LYS A 35 3.87 14.99 2.92
C LYS A 35 3.05 13.71 3.02
N ALA A 36 1.76 13.85 3.30
CA ALA A 36 0.79 12.76 3.24
C ALA A 36 0.20 12.68 1.82
N TYR A 37 0.02 11.46 1.34
CA TYR A 37 -0.55 11.15 0.04
C TYR A 37 -1.70 10.16 0.23
N LEU A 38 -2.69 10.25 -0.66
CA LEU A 38 -3.81 9.33 -0.75
C LEU A 38 -3.99 8.97 -2.23
N GLU A 39 -3.91 7.68 -2.54
CA GLU A 39 -4.02 7.17 -3.90
C GLU A 39 -5.09 6.09 -3.96
N VAL A 40 -5.87 6.07 -5.05
CA VAL A 40 -6.94 5.11 -5.30
C VAL A 40 -6.61 4.30 -6.55
N GLY A 41 -6.77 2.98 -6.47
CA GLY A 41 -6.26 2.08 -7.50
C GLY A 41 -6.12 0.64 -7.03
N TYR A 42 -5.26 -0.11 -7.72
CA TYR A 42 -5.08 -1.55 -7.53
C TYR A 42 -3.64 -1.85 -7.12
N ILE A 43 -3.48 -2.77 -6.18
CA ILE A 43 -2.17 -3.33 -5.87
C ILE A 43 -1.90 -4.44 -6.89
N HIS A 44 -0.88 -4.24 -7.72
CA HIS A 44 -0.51 -5.20 -8.76
C HIS A 44 0.50 -6.24 -8.27
N TYR A 45 1.38 -5.84 -7.35
CA TYR A 45 2.45 -6.70 -6.85
C TYR A 45 2.96 -6.19 -5.50
N TYR A 46 3.36 -7.12 -4.64
CA TYR A 46 4.08 -6.83 -3.41
C TYR A 46 5.41 -7.56 -3.39
N ASP A 47 6.50 -6.80 -3.42
CA ASP A 47 7.84 -7.31 -3.19
C ASP A 47 8.10 -7.41 -1.69
N MET A 48 8.00 -8.62 -1.13
CA MET A 48 8.24 -8.87 0.29
C MET A 48 9.72 -8.87 0.67
N ILE A 49 10.64 -8.98 -0.31
CA ILE A 49 12.09 -8.92 -0.06
C ILE A 49 12.50 -7.46 0.14
N CYS A 50 12.00 -6.56 -0.70
CA CYS A 50 12.29 -5.13 -0.65
C CYS A 50 11.22 -4.29 0.07
N ASN A 51 10.17 -4.93 0.59
CA ASN A 51 9.03 -4.34 1.28
C ASN A 51 8.40 -3.16 0.52
N GLU A 52 8.02 -3.43 -0.73
CA GLU A 52 7.55 -2.42 -1.69
C GLU A 52 6.32 -2.86 -2.48
N LEU A 53 5.29 -2.03 -2.48
CA LEU A 53 4.07 -2.20 -3.27
C LEU A 53 4.23 -1.55 -4.64
N ARG A 54 3.81 -2.27 -5.69
CA ARG A 54 3.54 -1.70 -7.01
C ARG A 54 2.05 -1.44 -7.11
N PHE A 55 1.68 -0.17 -7.11
CA PHE A 55 0.30 0.29 -7.10
C PHE A 55 -0.02 1.00 -8.41
N ARG A 56 -1.09 0.59 -9.09
CA ARG A 56 -1.58 1.27 -10.29
C ARG A 56 -2.76 2.15 -9.90
N ASN A 57 -2.59 3.46 -10.01
CA ASN A 57 -3.66 4.40 -9.67
C ASN A 57 -4.67 4.56 -10.81
N GLN A 58 -5.76 5.27 -10.53
CA GLN A 58 -6.83 5.59 -11.49
C GLN A 58 -6.39 6.36 -12.75
N HIS A 59 -5.19 6.96 -12.77
CA HIS A 59 -4.63 7.66 -13.93
C HIS A 59 -3.66 6.79 -14.73
N ASP A 60 -3.66 5.48 -14.48
CA ASP A 60 -2.76 4.51 -15.10
C ASP A 60 -1.28 4.63 -14.72
N ASN A 61 -0.95 5.45 -13.73
CA ASN A 61 0.41 5.59 -13.25
C ASN A 61 0.78 4.45 -12.31
N VAL A 62 2.00 3.93 -12.44
CA VAL A 62 2.58 2.96 -11.52
C VAL A 62 3.36 3.68 -10.44
N LEU A 63 2.96 3.48 -9.19
CA LEU A 63 3.58 4.01 -7.99
C LEU A 63 4.30 2.88 -7.24
N TYR A 64 5.51 3.18 -6.79
CA TYR A 64 6.32 2.30 -5.95
C TYR A 64 6.30 2.84 -4.52
N ILE A 65 5.65 2.11 -3.61
CA ILE A 65 5.37 2.58 -2.25
C ILE A 65 6.01 1.59 -1.25
N LYS A 66 6.98 2.07 -0.47
CA LYS A 66 7.55 1.28 0.63
C LYS A 66 6.49 1.03 1.70
N ILE A 67 6.36 -0.21 2.16
CA ILE A 67 5.32 -0.59 3.12
C ILE A 67 5.43 0.21 4.43
N TYR A 68 6.65 0.53 4.85
CA TYR A 68 6.91 1.31 6.06
C TYR A 68 6.47 2.78 5.96
N HIS A 69 6.20 3.26 4.75
CA HIS A 69 5.62 4.58 4.54
C HIS A 69 4.10 4.54 4.51
N VAL A 70 3.50 3.36 4.34
CA VAL A 70 2.05 3.17 4.33
C VAL A 70 1.51 3.39 5.75
N THR A 71 0.55 4.28 5.87
CA THR A 71 -0.12 4.56 7.13
C THR A 71 -1.45 3.82 7.26
N ASP A 72 -2.12 3.52 6.13
CA ASP A 72 -3.43 2.87 6.08
C ASP A 72 -3.73 2.32 4.68
N ILE A 73 -4.47 1.21 4.59
CA ILE A 73 -5.03 0.66 3.35
C ILE A 73 -6.48 0.26 3.61
N LYS A 74 -7.40 0.67 2.73
CA LYS A 74 -8.84 0.38 2.85
C LYS A 74 -9.42 -0.07 1.51
N TYR A 75 -10.31 -1.05 1.56
CA TYR A 75 -11.16 -1.38 0.41
C TYR A 75 -12.10 -0.23 0.07
N ILE A 76 -12.49 -0.14 -1.21
CA ILE A 76 -13.51 0.78 -1.73
C ILE A 76 -14.78 0.02 -2.04
#